data_AF-A0A087TQR9-F1
#
_entry.id   AF-A0A087TQR9-F1
#
_cell.length_a   1.000
_cell.length_b   1.000
_cell.length_c   1.000
_cell.angle_alpha   90.00
_cell.angle_beta   90.00
_cell.angle_gamma   90.00
#
_symmetry.space_group_name_H-M   'P 1'
#
loop_
_entity.id
_entity.type
_entity.pdbx_description
1 polymer ?
#
loop_
_entity_poly.entity_id
_entity_poly.type
_entity_poly.pdbx_seq_one_letter_code
_entity_poly.pdbx_strand_id
1 'polypeptide(L)' 'MVSDRHCFECYGYDIIISDDLKPWLIEVNASPSLTATTANDRVMKQKLIDDIFNICLENGEYPNAKWN' A
#
# COMPACT_ATOMS: atom_id res chain seq x y z
N MET A 1 -18.31 -8.49 2.40
CA MET A 1 -17.62 -7.78 1.32
C MET A 1 -17.22 -8.84 0.30
N VAL A 2 -17.70 -8.74 -0.94
CA VAL A 2 -17.37 -9.72 -1.98
C VAL A 2 -15.96 -9.42 -2.46
N SER A 3 -15.03 -10.37 -2.32
CA SER A 3 -13.69 -10.26 -2.90
C SER A 3 -13.82 -10.49 -4.40
N ASP A 4 -13.79 -9.41 -5.17
CA ASP A 4 -13.61 -9.47 -6.63
C ASP A 4 -12.13 -9.77 -6.93
N ARG A 5 -11.88 -10.74 -7.79
CA ARG A 5 -10.52 -11.15 -8.17
C ARG A 5 -9.80 -10.10 -9.00
N HIS A 6 -10.53 -9.15 -9.60
CA HIS A 6 -9.98 -8.06 -10.39
C HIS A 6 -9.71 -6.80 -9.56
N CYS A 7 -9.89 -6.86 -8.24
CA CYS A 7 -9.62 -5.76 -7.33
C CYS A 7 -8.45 -6.08 -6.40
N PHE A 8 -7.73 -5.05 -6.00
CA PHE A 8 -6.73 -5.11 -4.93
C PHE A 8 -7.05 -4.02 -3.89
N GLU A 9 -6.50 -4.19 -2.69
CA GLU A 9 -6.64 -3.22 -1.61
C GLU A 9 -5.32 -3.11 -0.84
N CYS A 10 -4.93 -1.89 -0.49
CA CYS A 10 -3.75 -1.63 0.32
C CYS A 10 -4.17 -1.39 1.78
N TYR A 11 -3.69 -2.24 2.68
CA TYR A 11 -3.97 -2.13 4.11
C TYR A 11 -2.77 -1.57 4.87
N GLY A 12 -3.03 -0.65 5.79
CA GLY A 12 -2.04 -0.17 6.77
C GLY A 12 -2.17 -0.96 8.07
N TYR A 13 -1.06 -1.47 8.59
CA TYR A 13 -1.01 -2.19 9.87
C TYR A 13 -0.23 -1.35 10.88
N ASP A 14 -0.90 -0.92 11.94
CA ASP A 14 -0.25 -0.20 13.03
C ASP A 14 0.22 -1.20 14.08
N ILE A 15 1.54 -1.30 14.25
CA ILE A 15 2.20 -2.30 15.08
C ILE A 15 3.00 -1.60 16.17
N ILE A 16 2.87 -2.06 17.42
CA ILE A 16 3.75 -1.68 18.52
C ILE A 16 4.74 -2.80 18.82
N ILE A 17 5.98 -2.46 19.16
CA ILE A 17 7.02 -3.42 19.54
C ILE A 17 7.20 -3.36 21.06
N SER A 18 7.03 -4.49 21.76
CA SER A 18 7.27 -4.59 23.20
C SER A 18 8.76 -4.74 23.54
N ASP A 19 9.07 -4.72 24.84
CA ASP A 19 10.42 -4.84 25.41
C ASP A 19 11.10 -6.19 25.13
N ASP A 20 10.31 -7.24 24.93
CA ASP A 20 10.74 -8.55 24.43
C ASP A 20 10.88 -8.62 22.90
N LEU A 21 10.83 -7.48 22.21
CA LEU A 21 10.86 -7.33 20.75
C LEU A 21 9.72 -8.04 20.02
N LYS A 22 8.64 -8.39 20.72
CA LYS A 22 7.46 -8.98 20.11
C LYS A 22 6.59 -7.89 19.45
N PRO A 23 6.18 -8.08 18.18
CA PRO A 23 5.22 -7.18 17.55
C PRO A 23 3.80 -7.48 18.02
N TRP A 24 3.04 -6.42 18.30
CA TRP A 24 1.63 -6.48 18.63
C TRP A 24 0.84 -5.59 17.67
N LEU A 25 -0.13 -6.19 16.99
CA LEU A 25 -1.04 -5.46 16.11
C LEU A 25 -2.01 -4.61 16.93
N ILE A 26 -2.12 -3.33 16.60
CA ILE A 26 -3.05 -2.40 17.23
C ILE A 26 -4.32 -2.31 16.39
N GLU A 27 -4.18 -1.98 15.11
CA GLU A 27 -5.31 -1.86 14.18
C GLU A 27 -4.90 -2.13 12.73
N VAL A 28 -5.92 -2.36 11.90
CA VAL A 28 -5.80 -2.52 10.46
C VAL A 28 -6.67 -1.48 9.78
N ASN A 29 -6.06 -0.66 8.92
CA ASN A 29 -6.69 0.44 8.20
C ASN A 29 -6.87 0.08 6.72
N ALA A 30 -8.12 0.08 6.24
CA ALA A 30 -8.48 -0.19 4.82
C ALA A 30 -8.16 0.96 3.86
N SER A 31 -7.63 2.08 4.36
CA SER A 31 -7.20 3.23 3.55
C SER A 31 -6.11 4.00 4.28
N PRO A 32 -4.87 3.48 4.29
CA PRO A 32 -3.76 4.17 4.94
C PRO A 32 -3.49 5.52 4.26
N SER A 33 -3.04 6.51 5.03
CA SER A 33 -2.73 7.84 4.50
C SER A 33 -1.49 7.81 3.60
N LEU A 34 -1.65 8.23 2.35
CA LEU A 34 -0.55 8.44 1.39
C LEU A 34 -0.14 9.92 1.26
N THR A 35 -0.68 10.82 2.08
CA THR A 35 -0.24 12.22 2.11
C THR A 35 1.20 12.30 2.58
N ALA A 36 2.09 12.89 1.78
CA ALA A 36 3.49 13.05 2.16
C ALA A 36 3.70 14.30 3.03
N THR A 37 4.29 14.13 4.22
CA THR A 37 4.58 15.24 5.15
C THR A 37 6.06 15.64 5.16
N THR A 38 6.95 14.76 4.71
CA THR A 38 8.40 15.02 4.58
C THR A 38 8.95 14.49 3.26
N ALA A 39 10.16 14.90 2.87
CA ALA A 39 10.81 14.39 1.66
C ALA A 39 11.05 12.87 1.73
N ASN A 40 11.46 12.35 2.89
CA ASN A 40 11.68 10.91 3.08
C ASN A 40 10.37 10.12 3.04
N ASP A 41 9.32 10.65 3.68
CA ASP A 41 7.98 10.08 3.65
C ASP A 41 7.44 10.02 2.21
N ARG A 42 7.65 11.09 1.42
CA ARG A 42 7.31 11.11 -0.01
C ARG A 42 8.02 10.01 -0.78
N VAL A 43 9.34 9.85 -0.59
CA VAL A 43 10.12 8.83 -1.30
C VAL A 43 9.64 7.42 -0.93
N MET A 44 9.37 7.16 0.36
CA MET A 44 8.88 5.87 0.83
C MET A 44 7.48 5.55 0.27
N LYS A 45 6.54 6.50 0.37
CA LYS A 45 5.17 6.33 -0.12
C LYS A 45 5.10 6.20 -1.64
N GLN A 46 5.94 6.93 -2.39
CA GLN A 46 6.02 6.77 -3.84
C GLN A 46 6.47 5.36 -4.23
N LYS A 47 7.53 4.84 -3.58
CA LYS A 47 8.01 3.48 -3.84
C LYS A 47 6.93 2.43 -3.57
N LEU A 48 6.18 2.58 -2.47
CA LEU A 48 5.05 1.70 -2.17
C LEU A 48 4.02 1.69 -3.31
N ILE A 49 3.66 2.86 -3.85
CA ILE A 49 2.70 2.97 -4.96
C ILE A 49 3.26 2.31 -6.23
N ASP A 50 4.53 2.57 -6.55
CA ASP A 50 5.21 1.99 -7.71
C ASP A 50 5.23 0.45 -7.61
N ASP A 51 5.55 -0.10 -6.43
CA ASP A 51 5.56 -1.54 -6.17
C ASP A 51 4.16 -2.16 -6.27
N ILE A 52 3.13 -1.49 -5.74
CA ILE A 52 1.72 -1.93 -5.88
C ILE A 52 1.36 -2.05 -7.36
N PHE A 53 1.67 -1.04 -8.17
CA PHE A 53 1.36 -1.07 -9.61
C PHE A 53 2.14 -2.16 -10.34
N ASN A 54 3.42 -2.36 -10.03
CA ASN A 54 4.23 -3.42 -10.63
C ASN A 54 3.69 -4.83 -10.32
N ILE A 55 3.05 -5.02 -9.16
CA ILE A 55 2.49 -6.31 -8.75
C ILE A 55 1.07 -6.50 -9.32
N CYS A 56 0.23 -5.47 -9.26
CA CYS A 56 -1.19 -5.58 -9.59
C CYS A 56 -1.50 -5.37 -11.07
N LEU A 57 -0.63 -4.73 -11.84
CA LEU A 57 -0.82 -4.49 -13.27
C LEU A 57 0.05 -5.46 -14.08
N GLU A 58 -0.57 -6.23 -14.97
CA GLU A 58 0.16 -7.12 -15.87
C GLU A 58 1.01 -6.29 -16.86
N ASN A 59 2.25 -6.72 -17.09
CA ASN A 59 3.23 -6.18 -18.04
C ASN A 59 3.92 -4.85 -17.67
N GLY A 60 3.74 -4.32 -16.46
CA GLY A 60 4.44 -3.08 -16.04
C GLY A 60 4.05 -1.85 -16.86
N GLU A 61 2.96 -1.92 -17.62
CA GLU A 61 2.41 -0.80 -18.33
C GLU A 61 1.50 -0.01 -17.39
N TYR A 62 1.80 1.28 -17.21
CA TYR A 62 0.90 2.17 -16.51
C TYR A 62 -0.41 2.31 -17.29
N PRO A 63 -1.58 2.21 -16.64
CA PRO A 63 -2.84 2.42 -17.30
C PRO A 63 -2.85 3.80 -17.97
N ASN A 64 -3.11 3.78 -19.26
CA ASN A 64 -3.14 4.92 -20.15
C ASN A 64 -4.58 5.10 -20.61
N ALA A 65 -5.01 6.35 -20.84
CA ALA A 65 -6.32 6.68 -21.44
C ALA A 65 -6.65 5.98 -22.78
N LYS A 66 -5.70 5.23 -23.36
CA LYS A 66 -5.85 4.39 -24.56
C LYS A 66 -6.18 2.92 -24.29
N TRP A 67 -6.30 2.51 -23.02
CA TRP A 67 -6.72 1.15 -22.66
C TRP A 67 -8.23 1.01 -22.90
N ASN A 68 -8.60 0.78 -24.17
CA ASN A 68 -9.95 0.36 -24.59
C ASN A 68 -10.11 -1.15 -24.40
#